data_AF-A0A1Y1M924-F1
#
_entry.id   AF-A0A1Y1M924-F1
#
_cell.length_a   1.000
_cell.length_b   1.000
_cell.length_c   1.000
_cell.angle_alpha   90.00
_cell.angle_beta   90.00
_cell.angle_gamma   90.00
#
_symmetry.space_group_name_H-M   'P 1'
#
loop_
_entity.id
_entity.type
_entity.pdbx_description
1 polymer ?
#
loop_
_entity_poly.entity_id
_entity_poly.type
_entity_poly.pdbx_seq_one_letter_code
_entity_poly.pdbx_strand_id
1 'polypeptide(L)'
;MNCIESESEVVIEIPEFNEELFLKCICNYPAIYNPSSKAYSNRMLKETAYENIARTMLTTVDICKRKWKSLKEKYNREKHKLEMMSRSGAPAFQTNKWQFMSFFEYMYDDVTPRR
;
A
#
# COMPACT_ATOMS: atom_id res chain seq x y z
N MET A 1 -25.92 22.83 -38.45
CA MET A 1 -26.39 21.99 -37.33
C MET A 1 -25.21 21.75 -36.40
N ASN A 2 -25.17 22.43 -35.25
CA ASN A 2 -24.15 22.19 -34.23
C ASN A 2 -24.78 21.32 -33.15
N CYS A 3 -24.53 20.02 -33.18
CA CYS A 3 -24.76 19.15 -32.03
C CYS A 3 -23.53 19.24 -31.15
N ILE A 4 -23.64 20.04 -30.10
CA ILE A 4 -22.67 20.06 -29.00
C ILE A 4 -23.03 18.84 -28.16
N GLU A 5 -22.29 17.74 -28.31
CA GLU A 5 -22.25 16.70 -27.29
C GLU A 5 -21.47 17.28 -26.12
N SER A 6 -22.22 17.86 -25.18
CA SER A 6 -21.72 18.18 -23.85
C SER A 6 -21.48 16.87 -23.11
N GLU A 7 -20.33 16.26 -23.36
CA GLU A 7 -19.75 15.30 -22.44
C GLU A 7 -19.38 16.07 -21.17
N SER A 8 -20.31 16.03 -20.22
CA SER A 8 -20.05 16.45 -18.85
C SER A 8 -18.89 15.60 -18.32
N GLU A 9 -17.67 16.14 -18.36
CA GLU A 9 -16.56 15.59 -17.59
C GLU A 9 -16.99 15.58 -16.13
N VAL A 10 -17.34 14.41 -15.63
CA VAL A 10 -17.51 14.19 -14.20
C VAL A 10 -16.12 14.36 -13.60
N VAL A 11 -15.82 15.58 -13.15
CA VAL A 11 -14.66 15.85 -12.32
C VAL A 11 -14.91 15.15 -10.99
N ILE A 12 -14.48 13.89 -10.92
CA ILE A 12 -14.46 13.13 -9.68
C ILE A 12 -13.43 13.84 -8.80
N GLU A 13 -13.89 14.68 -7.86
CA GLU A 13 -13.07 15.11 -6.74
C GLU A 13 -12.53 13.84 -6.09
N ILE A 14 -11.24 13.57 -6.28
CA ILE A 14 -10.60 12.40 -5.65
C ILE A 14 -10.53 12.77 -4.17
N PRO A 15 -11.32 12.14 -3.28
CA PRO A 15 -11.20 12.40 -1.85
C PRO A 15 -9.76 12.09 -1.42
N GLU A 16 -9.27 12.83 -0.43
CA GLU A 16 -7.94 12.63 0.15
C GLU A 16 -7.71 11.14 0.41
N PHE A 17 -6.68 10.57 -0.24
CA PHE A 17 -6.48 9.13 -0.22
C PHE A 17 -6.11 8.68 1.20
N ASN A 18 -7.05 8.02 1.88
CA ASN A 18 -6.85 7.55 3.25
C ASN A 18 -5.92 6.32 3.27
N GLU A 19 -4.64 6.55 3.57
CA GLU A 19 -3.62 5.51 3.63
C GLU A 19 -3.91 4.46 4.71
N GLU A 20 -4.51 4.84 5.84
CA GLU A 20 -4.85 3.91 6.92
C GLU A 20 -5.95 2.94 6.49
N LEU A 21 -7.03 3.44 5.90
CA LEU A 21 -8.10 2.61 5.35
C LEU A 21 -7.57 1.68 4.25
N PHE A 22 -6.74 2.22 3.35
CA PHE A 22 -6.13 1.44 2.28
C PHE A 22 -5.29 0.27 2.81
N LEU A 23 -4.48 0.51 3.83
CA LEU A 23 -3.67 -0.52 4.48
C LEU A 23 -4.54 -1.59 5.13
N LYS A 24 -5.59 -1.19 5.87
CA LYS A 24 -6.57 -2.13 6.44
C LYS A 24 -7.22 -3.00 5.36
N CYS A 25 -7.59 -2.42 4.22
CA CYS A 25 -8.12 -3.18 3.09
C CYS A 25 -7.10 -4.19 2.55
N ILE A 26 -5.83 -3.80 2.35
CA ILE A 26 -4.78 -4.72 1.88
C ILE A 26 -4.56 -5.89 2.84
N CYS A 27 -4.66 -5.65 4.15
CA CYS A 27 -4.53 -6.70 5.17
C CYS A 27 -5.53 -7.85 4.95
N ASN A 28 -6.74 -7.54 4.48
CA ASN A 28 -7.77 -8.54 4.23
C ASN A 28 -7.51 -9.39 2.97
N TYR A 29 -6.55 -9.00 2.12
CA TYR A 29 -6.25 -9.67 0.86
C TYR A 29 -4.82 -10.22 0.85
N PRO A 30 -4.58 -11.44 1.37
CA PRO A 30 -3.25 -12.06 1.39
C PRO A 30 -2.66 -12.28 -0.02
N ALA A 31 -3.50 -12.31 -1.06
CA ALA A 31 -3.08 -12.37 -2.46
C ALA A 31 -2.18 -11.18 -2.88
N ILE A 32 -2.26 -10.05 -2.17
CA ILE A 32 -1.50 -8.84 -2.49
C ILE A 32 -0.11 -8.86 -1.85
N TYR A 33 -0.02 -9.24 -0.58
CA TYR A 33 1.17 -9.02 0.24
C TYR A 33 1.86 -10.30 0.73
N ASN A 34 1.17 -11.44 0.81
CA ASN A 34 1.67 -12.64 1.47
C ASN A 34 2.16 -13.70 0.46
N PRO A 35 3.47 -13.76 0.12
CA PRO A 35 4.05 -14.79 -0.73
C PRO A 35 3.84 -16.23 -0.28
N SER A 36 3.60 -16.49 1.02
CA SER A 36 3.33 -17.83 1.54
C SER A 36 1.90 -18.30 1.26
N SER A 37 1.01 -17.40 0.85
CA SER A 37 -0.36 -17.75 0.46
C SER A 37 -0.40 -18.29 -0.97
N LYS A 38 -1.13 -19.39 -1.18
CA LYS A 38 -1.43 -19.92 -2.54
C LYS A 38 -2.12 -18.87 -3.43
N ALA A 39 -2.81 -17.90 -2.85
CA ALA A 39 -3.47 -16.84 -3.59
C ALA A 39 -2.50 -15.82 -4.19
N TYR A 40 -1.26 -15.73 -3.70
CA TYR A 40 -0.28 -14.75 -4.16
C TYR A 40 0.25 -15.02 -5.57
N SER A 41 0.35 -16.31 -5.97
CA SER A 41 0.74 -16.69 -7.33
C SER A 41 -0.41 -16.53 -8.33
N ASN A 42 -1.65 -16.46 -7.84
CA ASN A 42 -2.83 -16.36 -8.69
C ASN A 42 -3.07 -14.90 -9.11
N ARG A 43 -2.75 -14.62 -10.38
CA ARG A 43 -2.95 -13.29 -11.00
C ARG A 43 -4.39 -12.80 -10.92
N MET A 44 -5.36 -13.70 -11.15
CA MET A 44 -6.78 -13.35 -11.14
C MET A 44 -7.23 -12.92 -9.76
N LEU A 45 -6.85 -13.65 -8.70
CA LEU A 45 -7.17 -13.27 -7.32
C LEU A 45 -6.55 -11.94 -6.91
N LYS A 46 -5.34 -11.65 -7.42
CA LYS A 46 -4.66 -10.37 -7.17
C LYS A 46 -5.38 -9.21 -7.86
N GLU A 47 -5.79 -9.39 -9.10
CA GLU A 47 -6.56 -8.40 -9.86
C GLU A 47 -7.91 -8.14 -9.18
N THR A 48 -8.68 -9.20 -8.86
CA THR A 48 -9.95 -9.07 -8.13
C THR A 48 -9.79 -8.39 -6.76
N ALA A 49 -8.73 -8.69 -6.02
CA ALA A 49 -8.44 -8.03 -4.75
C ALA A 49 -8.23 -6.52 -4.94
N TYR A 50 -7.40 -6.13 -5.92
CA TYR A 50 -7.19 -4.72 -6.22
C TYR A 50 -8.46 -4.01 -6.69
N GLU A 51 -9.28 -4.66 -7.51
CA GLU A 51 -10.57 -4.11 -7.94
C GLU A 51 -11.51 -3.86 -6.75
N ASN A 52 -11.60 -4.82 -5.82
CA ASN A 52 -12.42 -4.66 -4.63
C ASN A 52 -11.93 -3.48 -3.77
N ILE A 53 -10.62 -3.36 -3.56
CA ILE A 53 -10.03 -2.23 -2.82
C ILE A 53 -10.28 -0.91 -3.55
N ALA A 54 -10.10 -0.88 -4.87
CA ALA A 54 -10.31 0.31 -5.70
C ALA A 54 -11.77 0.81 -5.59
N ARG A 55 -12.75 -0.11 -5.62
CA ARG A 55 -14.16 0.21 -5.39
C ARG A 55 -14.40 0.78 -3.99
N THR A 56 -13.83 0.16 -2.94
CA THR A 56 -13.96 0.66 -1.56
C THR A 56 -13.34 2.04 -1.37
N MET A 57 -12.20 2.29 -2.04
CA MET A 57 -11.47 3.56 -1.97
C MET A 57 -11.98 4.61 -2.96
N LEU A 58 -13.04 4.30 -3.74
CA LEU A 58 -13.58 5.16 -4.80
C LEU A 58 -12.49 5.69 -5.75
N THR A 59 -11.56 4.81 -6.13
CA THR A 59 -10.38 5.15 -6.94
C THR A 59 -10.13 4.07 -8.00
N THR A 60 -9.09 4.25 -8.82
CA THR A 60 -8.71 3.26 -9.84
C THR A 60 -7.71 2.26 -9.29
N VAL A 61 -7.73 1.04 -9.85
CA VAL A 61 -6.77 -0.02 -9.54
C VAL A 61 -5.33 0.47 -9.73
N ASP A 62 -5.07 1.28 -10.76
CA ASP A 62 -3.74 1.83 -11.04
C ASP A 62 -3.26 2.79 -9.94
N ILE A 63 -4.15 3.62 -9.38
CA ILE A 63 -3.82 4.47 -8.23
C ILE A 63 -3.49 3.61 -7.02
N CYS A 64 -4.32 2.60 -6.70
CA CYS A 64 -4.05 1.66 -5.61
C CYS A 64 -2.70 0.95 -5.76
N LYS A 65 -2.40 0.43 -6.95
CA LYS A 65 -1.12 -0.26 -7.23
C LYS A 65 0.08 0.67 -7.06
N ARG A 66 0.01 1.89 -7.62
CA ARG A 66 1.07 2.91 -7.45
C ARG A 66 1.27 3.27 -5.99
N LYS A 67 0.17 3.53 -5.27
CA LYS A 67 0.22 3.90 -3.86
C LYS A 67 0.81 2.79 -2.99
N TRP A 68 0.39 1.54 -3.20
CA TRP A 68 0.98 0.39 -2.52
C TRP A 68 2.48 0.25 -2.76
N LYS A 69 2.91 0.45 -4.01
CA LYS A 69 4.34 0.47 -4.35
C LYS A 69 5.09 1.55 -3.57
N SER A 70 4.59 2.79 -3.58
CA SER A 70 5.21 3.90 -2.85
C SER A 70 5.26 3.66 -1.33
N LEU A 71 4.21 3.06 -0.74
CA LEU A 71 4.19 2.72 0.69
C LEU A 71 5.23 1.66 1.05
N LYS A 72 5.35 0.60 0.24
CA LYS A 72 6.40 -0.42 0.44
C LYS A 72 7.81 0.15 0.28
N GLU A 73 8.04 1.01 -0.70
CA GLU A 73 9.33 1.66 -0.87
C GLU A 73 9.67 2.57 0.31
N LYS A 74 8.68 3.30 0.84
CA LYS A 74 8.84 4.10 2.06
C LYS A 74 9.17 3.22 3.26
N TYR A 75 8.45 2.11 3.44
CA TYR A 75 8.76 1.12 4.48
C TYR A 75 10.20 0.64 4.41
N ASN A 76 10.66 0.21 3.24
CA ASN A 76 12.03 -0.30 3.07
C ASN A 76 13.09 0.76 3.38
N ARG A 77 12.86 2.02 2.98
CA ARG A 77 13.76 3.13 3.31
C ARG A 77 13.82 3.39 4.81
N GLU A 78 12.66 3.44 5.48
CA GLU A 78 12.58 3.65 6.92
C GLU A 78 13.21 2.47 7.69
N LYS A 79 12.97 1.23 7.26
CA LYS A 79 13.59 0.02 7.84
C LYS A 79 15.11 0.07 7.72
N HIS A 80 15.64 0.36 6.53
CA HIS A 80 17.08 0.47 6.31
C HIS A 80 17.70 1.61 7.15
N LYS A 81 16.99 2.73 7.29
CA LYS A 81 17.42 3.86 8.13
C LYS A 81 17.55 3.44 9.60
N LEU A 82 16.58 2.70 10.13
CA LEU A 82 16.62 2.16 11.50
C LEU A 82 17.78 1.16 11.69
N GLU A 83 18.00 0.26 10.72
CA GLU A 83 19.11 -0.70 10.74
C GLU A 83 20.48 -0.02 10.74
N MET A 84 20.66 1.04 9.94
CA MET A 84 21.90 1.82 9.89
C MET A 84 22.15 2.58 11.20
N MET A 85 21.12 3.17 11.78
CA MET A 85 21.24 3.88 13.07
C MET A 85 21.63 2.94 14.20
N SER A 86 21.07 1.73 14.24
CA SER A 86 21.43 0.72 15.24
C SER A 86 22.91 0.33 15.19
N ARG A 87 23.60 0.51 14.05
CA ARG A 87 24.99 0.10 13.85
C ARG A 87 26.01 1.20 14.14
N SER A 88 25.62 2.48 14.07
CA SER A 88 26.55 3.60 14.10
C SER A 88 26.86 4.17 15.49
N GLY A 89 26.25 3.67 16.57
CA GLY A 89 26.52 4.15 17.95
C GLY A 89 26.25 5.64 18.19
N ALA A 90 25.67 6.33 17.20
CA ALA A 90 25.30 7.73 17.27
C ALA A 90 24.12 7.88 18.25
N PRO A 91 24.07 8.96 19.05
CA PRO A 91 22.97 9.18 19.97
C PRO A 91 21.66 9.17 19.18
N ALA A 92 20.69 8.42 19.69
CA ALA A 92 19.36 8.30 19.10
C ALA A 92 18.69 9.68 19.08
N PHE A 93 18.94 10.47 18.04
CA PHE A 93 18.05 11.55 17.68
C PHE A 93 16.68 10.91 17.54
N GLN A 94 15.70 11.44 18.26
CA GLN A 94 14.33 10.92 18.28
C GLN A 94 13.82 10.85 16.84
N THR A 95 13.96 9.69 16.22
CA THR A 95 13.48 9.51 14.86
C THR A 95 11.99 9.32 14.98
N ASN A 96 11.25 10.20 14.31
CA ASN A 96 9.81 10.03 14.17
C ASN A 96 9.58 8.73 13.40
N LYS A 97 9.34 7.62 14.13
CA LYS A 97 8.98 6.32 13.55
C LYS A 97 7.77 6.57 12.66
N TRP A 98 7.88 6.18 11.39
CA TRP A 98 6.79 6.35 10.45
C TRP A 98 5.52 5.67 10.99
N GLN A 99 4.38 6.37 10.96
CA GLN A 99 3.14 5.92 11.59
C GLN A 99 2.66 4.53 11.14
N PHE A 100 2.97 4.12 9.90
CA PHE A 100 2.59 2.82 9.35
C PHE A 100 3.67 1.75 9.55
N MET A 101 4.79 2.07 10.19
CA MET A 101 5.90 1.14 10.36
C MET A 101 5.47 -0.12 11.12
N SER A 102 4.71 0.02 12.21
CA SER A 102 4.19 -1.11 12.99
C SER A 102 3.23 -2.00 12.18
N PHE A 103 2.44 -1.39 11.28
CA PHE A 103 1.53 -2.13 10.40
C PHE A 103 2.30 -3.02 9.42
N PHE A 104 3.34 -2.47 8.79
CA PHE A 104 4.20 -3.24 7.89
C PHE A 104 5.03 -4.28 8.65
N GLU A 105 5.56 -3.96 9.84
CA GLU A 105 6.26 -4.93 10.68
C GLU A 105 5.38 -6.14 10.98
N TYR A 106 4.15 -5.94 11.45
CA TYR A 106 3.20 -7.01 11.69
C TYR A 106 2.92 -7.85 10.42
N MET A 107 2.67 -7.17 9.30
CA MET A 107 2.36 -7.84 8.02
C MET A 107 3.52 -8.69 7.47
N TYR A 108 4.77 -8.28 7.68
CA TYR A 108 5.94 -8.93 7.10
C TYR A 108 6.66 -9.89 8.05
N ASP A 109 6.60 -9.68 9.38
CA ASP A 109 7.22 -10.59 10.37
C ASP A 109 6.56 -11.98 10.34
N ASP A 110 5.24 -12.04 10.15
CA ASP A 110 4.49 -13.31 10.00
C ASP A 110 4.79 -14.06 8.68
N VAL A 111 5.34 -13.36 7.69
CA VAL A 111 5.41 -13.84 6.30
C VAL A 111 6.80 -14.31 5.89
N THR A 112 7.86 -13.78 6.52
CA THR A 112 9.22 -14.29 6.33
C THR A 112 9.63 -15.14 7.53
N PRO A 113 9.73 -16.47 7.40
CA PRO A 113 10.56 -17.21 8.33
C PRO A 113 11.97 -16.63 8.20
N ARG A 114 12.46 -16.05 9.29
CA ARG A 114 13.83 -15.55 9.43
C ARG A 114 14.76 -16.73 9.11
N ARG A 115 15.27 -16.79 7.87
CA ARG A 115 16.26 -17.77 7.41
C ARG A 115 17.65 -17.23 7.64
#